data_AF-A0A930V1M1-F1
#
_entry.id   AF-A0A930V1M1-F1
#
_cell.length_a   1.000
_cell.length_b   1.000
_cell.length_c   1.000
_cell.angle_alpha   90.00
_cell.angle_beta   90.00
_cell.angle_gamma   90.00
#
_symmetry.space_group_name_H-M   'P 1'
#
loop_
_entity.id
_entity.type
_entity.pdbx_description
1 polymer ?
#
loop_
_entity_poly.entity_id
_entity_poly.type
_entity_poly.pdbx_seq_one_letter_code
_entity_poly.pdbx_strand_id
1 'polypeptide(L)'
;MTARMVTPQELSREIAVPGQAIRKYLRAHHADGHSDYERWQLDDVQADAGRAYFSCGPDPHPTDSLADWTSWVPFFAAAKAAPTAPGVYMFRARTTSEVVYVGMAGERSGKGLRGRLDIYLRGRGAVSGFGEAALDRALSDVAWVTRRLELLSKSEGARTKEWAKAAIERADVEVRWSISGDAALARALESNVLRSLDAEPLWNRQRPKNTDFEEL
;
A
#
# COMPACT_ATOMS: atom_id res chain seq x y z
N MET A 1 -14.09 -33.99 14.48
CA MET A 1 -12.73 -34.23 13.96
C MET A 1 -11.74 -33.81 15.03
N THR A 2 -10.93 -34.74 15.51
CA THR A 2 -10.08 -34.57 16.70
C THR A 2 -8.87 -33.69 16.33
N ALA A 3 -8.79 -32.49 16.94
CA ALA A 3 -7.63 -31.62 16.79
C ALA A 3 -6.41 -32.25 17.46
N ARG A 4 -5.30 -32.34 16.73
CA ARG A 4 -4.02 -32.87 17.23
C ARG A 4 -3.14 -31.70 17.65
N MET A 5 -2.63 -31.74 18.88
CA MET A 5 -1.57 -30.83 19.33
C MET A 5 -0.26 -31.20 18.64
N VAL A 6 0.36 -30.22 18.00
CA VAL A 6 1.69 -30.34 17.38
C VAL A 6 2.68 -29.58 18.26
N THR A 7 3.81 -30.21 18.54
CA THR A 7 4.83 -29.67 19.46
C THR A 7 5.74 -28.64 18.77
N PRO A 8 6.34 -27.69 19.51
CA PRO A 8 7.24 -26.68 18.94
C PRO A 8 8.44 -27.23 18.15
N GLN A 9 8.86 -28.47 18.44
CA GLN A 9 9.93 -29.15 17.72
C GLN A 9 9.49 -29.66 16.35
N GLU A 10 8.22 -30.02 16.16
CA GLU A 10 7.64 -30.38 14.87
C GLU A 10 7.50 -29.15 13.95
N LEU A 11 7.09 -28.00 14.51
CA LEU A 11 7.08 -26.69 13.82
C LEU A 11 8.46 -26.24 13.31
N SER A 12 9.53 -26.61 14.01
CA SER A 12 10.91 -26.24 13.62
C SER A 12 11.44 -27.00 12.40
N ARG A 13 10.79 -28.11 12.00
CA ARG A 13 11.17 -28.91 10.82
C ARG A 13 10.43 -28.52 9.54
N GLU A 14 9.28 -27.87 9.64
CA GLU A 14 8.46 -27.48 8.47
C GLU A 14 8.79 -26.09 7.89
N ILE A 15 9.42 -25.20 8.67
CA ILE A 15 9.78 -23.86 8.21
C ILE A 15 11.29 -23.80 7.97
N ALA A 16 11.71 -24.12 6.75
CA ALA A 16 13.08 -23.92 6.31
C ALA A 16 13.38 -22.43 6.09
N VAL A 17 13.66 -21.69 7.17
CA VAL A 17 14.27 -20.35 7.09
C VAL A 17 15.47 -20.29 8.04
N PRO A 18 16.69 -19.98 7.57
CA PRO A 18 17.88 -19.98 8.42
C PRO A 18 17.83 -18.90 9.49
N GLY A 19 17.86 -19.31 10.77
CA GLY A 19 17.79 -18.43 11.96
C GLY A 19 18.92 -17.40 12.15
N GLN A 20 19.77 -17.22 11.14
CA GLN A 20 20.89 -16.28 11.13
C GLN A 20 20.46 -14.88 10.65
N ALA A 21 19.42 -14.76 9.82
CA ALA A 21 18.93 -13.48 9.30
C ALA A 21 18.18 -12.65 10.36
N ILE A 22 17.35 -13.31 11.17
CA ILE A 22 16.55 -12.67 12.24
C ILE A 22 17.46 -12.10 13.34
N ARG A 23 18.53 -12.83 13.70
CA ARG A 23 19.49 -12.36 14.73
C ARG A 23 20.33 -11.18 14.25
N LYS A 24 20.62 -11.09 12.94
CA LYS A 24 21.36 -9.95 12.35
C LYS A 24 20.49 -8.69 12.31
N TYR A 25 19.20 -8.83 12.01
CA TYR A 25 18.24 -7.74 12.02
C TYR A 25 18.00 -7.19 13.44
N LEU A 26 17.79 -8.08 14.42
CA LEU A 26 17.55 -7.67 15.81
C LEU A 26 18.77 -7.01 16.48
N ARG A 27 20.01 -7.40 16.10
CA ARG A 27 21.23 -6.73 16.60
C ARG A 27 21.48 -5.37 15.97
N ALA A 28 21.12 -5.18 14.70
CA ALA A 28 21.33 -3.90 14.01
C ALA A 28 20.42 -2.79 14.57
N HIS A 29 19.24 -3.15 15.09
CA HIS A 29 18.25 -2.19 15.58
C HIS A 29 18.22 -2.01 17.11
N HIS A 30 19.05 -2.72 17.86
CA HIS A 30 19.21 -2.53 19.31
C HIS A 30 20.40 -1.62 19.68
N ALA A 31 21.20 -1.18 18.70
CA ALA A 31 22.45 -0.44 18.94
C ALA A 31 22.25 1.08 19.10
N ASP A 32 21.15 1.63 18.60
CA ASP A 32 20.87 3.07 18.68
C ASP A 32 19.88 3.35 19.80
N GLY A 33 20.41 3.58 21.00
CA GLY A 33 19.70 3.78 22.26
C GLY A 33 18.82 5.03 22.33
N HIS A 34 17.77 5.10 21.51
CA HIS A 34 16.68 6.05 21.65
C HIS A 34 15.38 5.30 21.96
N SER A 35 15.14 5.08 23.25
CA SER A 35 13.85 4.64 23.77
C SER A 35 12.88 5.82 23.81
N ASP A 36 11.86 5.83 22.96
CA ASP A 36 10.68 6.70 23.10
C ASP A 36 9.48 6.15 22.30
N TYR A 37 9.17 4.86 22.48
CA TYR A 37 7.99 4.22 21.85
C TYR A 37 7.13 3.40 22.83
N GLU A 38 7.19 3.68 24.13
CA GLU A 38 6.26 3.11 25.11
C GLU A 38 5.16 4.10 25.50
N ARG A 39 4.19 4.30 24.60
CA ARG A 39 2.81 4.65 25.00
C ARG A 39 1.82 4.39 23.86
N TRP A 40 1.40 3.15 23.71
CA TRP A 40 0.08 2.83 23.17
C TRP A 40 -0.69 2.12 24.27
N GLN A 41 -1.69 2.81 24.81
CA GLN A 41 -2.60 2.27 25.80
C GLN A 41 -3.39 1.11 25.17
N LEU A 42 -3.27 -0.06 25.79
CA LEU A 42 -4.14 -1.22 25.59
C LEU A 42 -5.50 -0.92 26.21
N ASP A 43 -6.38 -0.25 25.48
CA ASP A 43 -7.80 -0.18 25.80
C ASP A 43 -8.58 -0.84 24.66
N ASP A 44 -8.64 -2.18 24.69
CA ASP A 44 -9.73 -3.00 24.14
C ASP A 44 -9.55 -4.50 24.50
N VAL A 45 -9.23 -4.77 25.77
CA VAL A 45 -9.40 -6.11 26.34
C VAL A 45 -10.74 -6.13 27.07
N GLN A 46 -11.83 -6.39 26.34
CA GLN A 46 -13.04 -6.88 26.99
C GLN A 46 -12.74 -8.28 27.54
N ALA A 47 -12.47 -8.33 28.84
CA ALA A 47 -12.43 -9.55 29.61
C ALA A 47 -13.86 -10.10 29.74
N ASP A 48 -14.22 -11.04 28.86
CA ASP A 48 -15.35 -11.92 29.11
C ASP A 48 -14.92 -13.40 28.92
N ALA A 49 -14.99 -14.13 30.03
CA ALA A 49 -14.92 -15.58 30.16
C ALA A 49 -13.85 -16.37 29.35
N GLY A 50 -12.60 -16.37 29.82
CA GLY A 50 -11.73 -17.57 29.80
C GLY A 50 -11.38 -18.24 28.46
N ARG A 51 -11.68 -17.62 27.32
CA ARG A 51 -11.27 -18.06 25.99
C ARG A 51 -10.39 -16.98 25.36
N ALA A 52 -9.08 -17.24 25.35
CA ALA A 52 -8.19 -16.49 24.47
C ALA A 52 -8.52 -16.89 23.02
N TYR A 53 -9.26 -16.04 22.32
CA TYR A 53 -9.29 -16.09 20.87
C TYR A 53 -7.94 -15.61 20.39
N PHE A 54 -7.11 -16.50 19.86
CA PHE A 54 -6.01 -16.08 19.02
C PHE A 54 -6.65 -15.41 17.81
N SER A 55 -6.56 -14.08 17.73
CA SER A 55 -6.72 -13.42 16.43
C SER A 55 -5.65 -14.03 15.54
N CYS A 56 -6.06 -14.92 14.64
CA CYS A 56 -5.28 -15.17 13.45
C CYS A 56 -4.98 -13.78 12.88
N GLY A 57 -3.71 -13.47 12.58
CA GLY A 57 -3.38 -12.23 11.89
C GLY A 57 -4.23 -12.11 10.62
N PRO A 58 -4.34 -10.91 10.02
CA PRO A 58 -5.05 -10.78 8.76
C PRO A 58 -4.54 -11.85 7.79
N ASP A 59 -5.46 -12.59 7.17
CA ASP A 59 -5.10 -13.61 6.18
C ASP A 59 -4.12 -13.00 5.17
N PRO A 60 -3.07 -13.74 4.75
CA PRO A 60 -2.09 -13.22 3.81
C PRO A 60 -2.82 -12.70 2.57
N HIS A 61 -2.57 -11.44 2.23
CA HIS A 61 -3.27 -10.80 1.13
C HIS A 61 -2.86 -11.51 -0.17
N PRO A 62 -3.76 -11.72 -1.16
CA PRO A 62 -3.45 -12.49 -2.38
C PRO A 62 -2.22 -11.99 -3.16
N THR A 63 -1.82 -10.74 -2.94
CA THR A 63 -0.65 -10.13 -3.58
C THR A 63 0.65 -10.34 -2.82
N ASP A 64 0.62 -10.78 -1.56
CA ASP A 64 1.81 -10.87 -0.70
C ASP A 64 2.83 -11.90 -1.21
N SER A 65 2.37 -12.93 -1.91
CA SER A 65 3.25 -13.94 -2.54
C SER A 65 3.73 -13.56 -3.95
N LEU A 66 3.26 -12.45 -4.53
CA LEU A 66 3.58 -12.09 -5.92
C LEU A 66 4.92 -11.36 -6.07
N ALA A 67 5.43 -10.75 -4.99
CA ALA A 67 6.70 -10.03 -4.99
C ALA A 67 7.18 -9.73 -3.57
N ASP A 68 8.43 -9.28 -3.44
CA ASP A 68 9.00 -8.78 -2.19
C ASP A 68 8.52 -7.33 -1.93
N TRP A 69 7.36 -7.21 -1.28
CA TRP A 69 6.77 -5.91 -0.95
C TRP A 69 7.43 -5.26 0.27
N THR A 70 7.56 -3.94 0.25
CA THR A 70 7.77 -3.17 1.48
C THR A 70 6.55 -3.25 2.39
N SER A 71 6.75 -2.95 3.68
CA SER A 71 5.63 -2.64 4.57
C SER A 71 4.78 -1.49 4.03
N TRP A 72 3.50 -1.51 4.39
CA TRP A 72 2.59 -0.39 4.14
C TRP A 72 3.00 0.82 4.96
N VAL A 73 3.00 1.99 4.33
CA VAL A 73 3.42 3.24 4.95
C VAL A 73 2.52 4.40 4.49
N PRO A 74 2.23 5.40 5.35
CA PRO A 74 1.45 6.57 4.95
C PRO A 74 2.05 7.27 3.72
N PHE A 75 1.22 7.50 2.68
CA PHE A 75 1.72 7.98 1.39
C PHE A 75 2.54 9.28 1.48
N PHE A 76 2.02 10.28 2.20
CA PHE A 76 2.69 11.58 2.33
C PHE A 76 4.01 11.51 3.12
N ALA A 77 4.17 10.53 4.01
CA ALA A 77 5.41 10.32 4.76
C ALA A 77 6.46 9.60 3.93
N ALA A 78 6.06 8.64 3.10
CA ALA A 78 6.97 7.68 2.48
C ALA A 78 7.28 7.92 1.00
N ALA A 79 6.48 8.72 0.27
CA ALA A 79 6.65 8.91 -1.17
C ALA A 79 8.06 9.37 -1.58
N LYS A 80 8.73 10.17 -0.74
CA LYS A 80 10.10 10.64 -0.98
C LYS A 80 11.17 9.58 -0.70
N ALA A 81 10.88 8.63 0.18
CA ALA A 81 11.79 7.55 0.56
C ALA A 81 11.83 6.40 -0.47
N ALA A 82 10.83 6.31 -1.34
CA ALA A 82 10.79 5.31 -2.41
C ALA A 82 12.07 5.34 -3.27
N PRO A 83 12.50 4.19 -3.82
CA PRO A 83 13.70 4.11 -4.64
C PRO A 83 13.49 4.77 -6.01
N THR A 84 14.59 5.12 -6.68
CA THR A 84 14.57 5.61 -8.07
C THR A 84 14.62 4.49 -9.12
N ALA A 85 14.45 3.24 -8.68
CA ALA A 85 14.39 2.04 -9.50
C ALA A 85 12.98 1.84 -10.10
N PRO A 86 12.87 1.11 -11.23
CA PRO A 86 11.58 0.66 -11.73
C PRO A 86 10.91 -0.31 -10.74
N GLY A 87 9.59 -0.43 -10.84
CA GLY A 87 8.83 -1.33 -9.97
C GLY A 87 7.33 -1.08 -9.98
N VAL A 88 6.64 -1.74 -9.06
CA VAL A 88 5.18 -1.66 -8.86
C VAL A 88 4.90 -1.06 -7.50
N TYR A 89 3.88 -0.20 -7.42
CA TYR A 89 3.35 0.33 -6.17
C TYR A 89 1.87 0.00 -6.05
N MET A 90 1.43 -0.16 -4.81
CA MET A 90 0.03 -0.32 -4.45
C MET A 90 -0.36 0.74 -3.44
N PHE A 91 -1.60 1.22 -3.55
CA PHE A 91 -2.25 2.02 -2.53
C PHE A 91 -3.37 1.21 -1.90
N ARG A 92 -3.53 1.37 -0.58
CA ARG A 92 -4.69 0.90 0.16
C ARG A 92 -5.31 2.03 0.97
N ALA A 93 -6.62 1.97 1.22
CA ALA A 93 -7.26 2.88 2.15
C ALA A 93 -6.79 2.56 3.58
N ARG A 94 -6.40 3.58 4.36
CA ARG A 94 -5.93 3.35 5.75
C ARG A 94 -7.06 2.85 6.66
N THR A 95 -8.28 3.27 6.40
CA THR A 95 -9.46 2.93 7.22
C THR A 95 -9.95 1.50 7.02
N THR A 96 -9.95 0.99 5.78
CA THR A 96 -10.47 -0.35 5.45
C THR A 96 -9.37 -1.37 5.18
N SER A 97 -8.12 -0.93 5.00
CA SER A 97 -7.00 -1.76 4.53
C SER A 97 -7.20 -2.39 3.14
N GLU A 98 -8.26 -2.05 2.41
CA GLU A 98 -8.53 -2.53 1.06
C GLU A 98 -7.59 -1.88 0.06
N VAL A 99 -7.02 -2.68 -0.85
CA VAL A 99 -6.24 -2.15 -1.96
C VAL A 99 -7.17 -1.35 -2.87
N VAL A 100 -6.80 -0.10 -3.13
CA VAL A 100 -7.59 0.82 -3.94
C VAL A 100 -6.96 1.10 -5.29
N TYR A 101 -5.65 0.97 -5.44
CA TYR A 101 -4.99 1.27 -6.71
C TYR A 101 -3.66 0.54 -6.84
N VAL A 102 -3.35 0.08 -8.04
CA VAL A 102 -2.06 -0.52 -8.39
C VAL A 102 -1.48 0.24 -9.58
N GLY A 103 -0.17 0.51 -9.55
CA GLY A 103 0.49 1.13 -10.68
C GLY A 103 1.94 0.70 -10.81
N MET A 104 2.48 0.78 -12.02
CA MET A 104 3.92 0.64 -12.25
C MET A 104 4.64 1.98 -12.45
N ALA A 105 5.96 1.93 -12.29
CA ALA A 105 6.88 2.92 -12.79
C ALA A 105 8.05 2.22 -13.48
N GLY A 106 8.32 2.55 -14.75
CA GLY A 106 9.58 2.22 -15.41
C GLY A 106 10.73 3.08 -14.91
N GLU A 107 11.85 3.11 -15.63
CA GLU A 107 13.09 3.77 -15.24
C GLU A 107 12.93 5.30 -15.12
N ARG A 108 11.99 5.90 -15.87
CA ARG A 108 11.65 7.34 -15.88
C ARG A 108 12.88 8.27 -15.82
N SER A 109 13.82 8.13 -16.75
CA SER A 109 15.08 8.91 -16.74
C SER A 109 15.83 8.81 -15.40
N GLY A 110 15.87 7.61 -14.81
CA GLY A 110 16.50 7.35 -13.52
C GLY A 110 15.70 7.84 -12.31
N LYS A 111 14.39 8.08 -12.43
CA LYS A 111 13.54 8.51 -11.32
C LYS A 111 12.61 7.42 -10.78
N GLY A 112 12.31 6.38 -11.56
CA GLY A 112 11.61 5.19 -11.08
C GLY A 112 10.32 5.44 -10.29
N LEU A 113 10.11 4.61 -9.28
CA LEU A 113 9.03 4.70 -8.29
C LEU A 113 8.97 6.07 -7.62
N ARG A 114 10.09 6.60 -7.11
CA ARG A 114 10.16 7.94 -6.49
C ARG A 114 9.60 9.03 -7.39
N GLY A 115 10.00 9.01 -8.66
CA GLY A 115 9.56 9.99 -9.65
C GLY A 115 8.06 9.92 -9.90
N ARG A 116 7.49 8.72 -9.94
CA ARG A 116 6.05 8.54 -10.09
C ARG A 116 5.27 9.00 -8.86
N LEU A 117 5.72 8.64 -7.66
CA LEU A 117 5.07 9.05 -6.41
C LEU A 117 5.20 10.56 -6.16
N ASP A 118 6.33 11.19 -6.52
CA ASP A 118 6.52 12.64 -6.42
C ASP A 118 5.56 13.44 -7.33
N ILE A 119 5.21 12.89 -8.51
CA ILE A 119 4.19 13.50 -9.38
C ILE A 119 2.85 13.60 -8.64
N TYR A 120 2.45 12.55 -7.92
CA TYR A 120 1.22 12.55 -7.12
C TYR A 120 1.34 13.48 -5.92
N LEU A 121 2.46 13.45 -5.20
CA LEU A 121 2.70 14.31 -4.03
C LEU A 121 2.60 15.80 -4.37
N ARG A 122 3.02 16.20 -5.59
CA ARG A 122 2.95 17.59 -6.08
C ARG A 122 1.63 17.93 -6.79
N GLY A 123 0.66 17.02 -6.83
CA GLY A 123 -0.62 17.21 -7.52
C GLY A 123 -0.49 17.29 -9.04
N ARG A 124 0.63 16.86 -9.62
CA ARG A 124 0.87 16.89 -11.08
C ARG A 124 0.22 15.72 -11.82
N GLY A 125 -0.31 14.74 -11.09
CA GLY A 125 -1.02 13.58 -11.63
C GLY A 125 -2.53 13.76 -11.78
N ALA A 126 -3.05 14.99 -11.78
CA ALA A 126 -4.49 15.29 -11.77
C ALA A 126 -5.29 14.65 -12.93
N VAL A 127 -4.63 14.34 -14.04
CA VAL A 127 -5.22 13.78 -15.27
C VAL A 127 -4.60 12.44 -15.66
N SER A 128 -3.96 11.73 -14.71
CA SER A 128 -3.51 10.36 -14.97
C SER A 128 -3.39 9.49 -13.72
N GLY A 129 -3.76 8.22 -13.87
CA GLY A 129 -3.52 7.16 -12.87
C GLY A 129 -4.14 7.48 -11.51
N PHE A 130 -3.40 7.21 -10.43
CA PHE A 130 -3.92 7.39 -9.07
C PHE A 130 -4.40 8.82 -8.77
N GLY A 131 -3.69 9.84 -9.26
CA GLY A 131 -4.04 11.25 -8.99
C GLY A 131 -5.38 11.66 -9.61
N GLU A 132 -5.65 11.23 -10.83
CA GLU A 132 -6.96 11.39 -11.47
C GLU A 132 -8.03 10.59 -10.74
N ALA A 133 -7.75 9.31 -10.44
CA ALA A 133 -8.72 8.44 -9.79
C ALA A 133 -9.13 8.92 -8.38
N ALA A 134 -8.20 9.53 -7.64
CA ALA A 134 -8.47 10.19 -6.37
C ALA A 134 -9.27 11.50 -6.57
N LEU A 135 -8.95 12.28 -7.60
CA LEU A 135 -9.66 13.52 -7.91
C LEU A 135 -11.10 13.26 -8.35
N ASP A 136 -11.35 12.29 -9.23
CA ASP A 136 -12.70 11.91 -9.67
C ASP A 136 -13.59 11.53 -8.48
N ARG A 137 -13.04 10.77 -7.53
CA ARG A 137 -13.73 10.39 -6.30
C ARG A 137 -14.00 11.57 -5.38
N ALA A 138 -13.02 12.46 -5.22
CA ALA A 138 -13.20 13.67 -4.42
C ALA A 138 -14.26 14.60 -5.03
N LEU A 139 -14.27 14.76 -6.36
CA LEU A 139 -15.26 15.56 -7.07
C LEU A 139 -16.66 14.94 -7.05
N SER A 140 -16.76 13.62 -6.87
CA SER A 140 -18.03 12.91 -6.70
C SER A 140 -18.59 13.01 -5.26
N ASP A 141 -17.81 13.51 -4.30
CA ASP A 141 -18.22 13.71 -2.92
C ASP A 141 -18.72 15.15 -2.70
N VAL A 142 -20.05 15.31 -2.65
CA VAL A 142 -20.71 16.61 -2.45
C VAL A 142 -20.23 17.31 -1.19
N ALA A 143 -20.04 16.59 -0.08
CA ALA A 143 -19.62 17.20 1.17
C ALA A 143 -18.18 17.72 1.07
N TRP A 144 -17.30 17.01 0.36
CA TRP A 144 -15.95 17.50 0.09
C TRP A 144 -15.96 18.73 -0.82
N VAL A 145 -16.72 18.70 -1.92
CA VAL A 145 -16.83 19.84 -2.85
C VAL A 145 -17.38 21.09 -2.13
N THR A 146 -18.42 20.96 -1.30
CA THR A 146 -18.97 22.07 -0.51
C THR A 146 -17.91 22.70 0.39
N ARG A 147 -17.12 21.90 1.12
CA ARG A 147 -16.00 22.42 1.93
C ARG A 147 -14.94 23.15 1.09
N ARG A 148 -14.67 22.67 -0.14
CA ARG A 148 -13.75 23.36 -1.05
C ARG A 148 -14.32 24.68 -1.55
N LEU A 149 -15.61 24.77 -1.82
CA LEU A 149 -16.28 26.03 -2.19
C LEU A 149 -16.24 27.05 -1.05
N GLU A 150 -16.44 26.62 0.20
CA GLU A 150 -16.30 27.49 1.38
C GLU A 150 -14.88 28.07 1.50
N LEU A 151 -13.85 27.26 1.24
CA LEU A 151 -12.46 27.73 1.21
C LEU A 151 -12.21 28.73 0.08
N LEU A 152 -12.74 28.46 -1.12
CA LEU A 152 -12.64 29.40 -2.25
C LEU A 152 -13.30 30.75 -1.94
N SER A 153 -14.38 30.76 -1.15
CA SER A 153 -15.01 32.03 -0.77
C SER A 153 -14.14 32.90 0.15
N LYS A 154 -13.07 32.33 0.73
CA LYS A 154 -12.18 32.97 1.70
C LYS A 154 -10.74 33.19 1.18
N SER A 155 -10.40 32.75 -0.03
CA SER A 155 -9.04 32.85 -0.59
C SER A 155 -9.05 33.20 -2.07
N GLU A 156 -7.88 33.57 -2.61
CA GLU A 156 -7.68 33.52 -4.07
C GLU A 156 -7.83 32.06 -4.54
N GLY A 157 -8.44 31.85 -5.72
CA GLY A 157 -8.82 30.53 -6.19
C GLY A 157 -7.65 29.53 -6.26
N ALA A 158 -7.90 28.28 -5.88
CA ALA A 158 -6.87 27.24 -5.85
C ALA A 158 -6.51 26.71 -7.25
N ARG A 159 -5.22 26.49 -7.51
CA ARG A 159 -4.71 25.91 -8.76
C ARG A 159 -5.12 24.43 -8.86
N THR A 160 -5.26 23.91 -10.08
CA THR A 160 -5.61 22.49 -10.33
C THR A 160 -4.75 21.49 -9.55
N LYS A 161 -3.43 21.74 -9.45
CA LYS A 161 -2.52 20.89 -8.68
C LYS A 161 -2.85 20.83 -7.19
N GLU A 162 -3.41 21.90 -6.62
CA GLU A 162 -3.79 21.98 -5.21
C GLU A 162 -5.09 21.21 -4.96
N TRP A 163 -6.03 21.23 -5.90
CA TRP A 163 -7.21 20.36 -5.89
C TRP A 163 -6.83 18.88 -5.95
N ALA A 164 -5.93 18.52 -6.87
CA ALA A 164 -5.46 17.14 -6.99
C ALA A 164 -4.70 16.68 -5.73
N LYS A 165 -3.86 17.54 -5.15
CA LYS A 165 -3.17 17.23 -3.88
C LYS A 165 -4.19 17.03 -2.75
N ALA A 166 -5.15 17.94 -2.60
CA ALA A 166 -6.19 17.84 -1.57
C ALA A 166 -7.07 16.59 -1.75
N ALA A 167 -7.34 16.17 -2.98
CA ALA A 167 -8.05 14.93 -3.25
C ALA A 167 -7.26 13.69 -2.79
N ILE A 168 -5.95 13.66 -3.02
CA ILE A 168 -5.08 12.58 -2.54
C ILE A 168 -4.94 12.59 -1.02
N GLU A 169 -4.85 13.77 -0.39
CA GLU A 169 -4.88 13.90 1.08
C GLU A 169 -6.19 13.35 1.66
N ARG A 170 -7.32 13.70 1.03
CA ARG A 170 -8.65 13.21 1.39
C ARG A 170 -8.83 11.70 1.17
N ALA A 171 -8.03 11.08 0.29
CA ALA A 171 -8.09 9.63 0.06
C ALA A 171 -7.54 8.82 1.24
N ASP A 172 -6.75 9.44 2.13
CA ASP A 172 -6.12 8.84 3.31
C ASP A 172 -5.56 7.43 3.06
N VAL A 173 -4.61 7.36 2.12
CA VAL A 173 -4.03 6.09 1.66
C VAL A 173 -2.68 5.79 2.30
N GLU A 174 -2.37 4.51 2.35
CA GLU A 174 -1.03 3.98 2.54
C GLU A 174 -0.51 3.45 1.21
N VAL A 175 0.81 3.40 1.08
CA VAL A 175 1.50 2.90 -0.11
C VAL A 175 2.48 1.81 0.28
N ARG A 176 2.65 0.82 -0.59
CA ARG A 176 3.80 -0.09 -0.59
C ARG A 176 4.32 -0.27 -2.00
N TRP A 177 5.53 -0.78 -2.15
CA TRP A 177 6.11 -1.03 -3.46
C TRP A 177 7.01 -2.26 -3.48
N SER A 178 7.25 -2.78 -4.68
CA SER A 178 8.28 -3.77 -5.00
C SER A 178 9.14 -3.23 -6.13
N ILE A 179 10.44 -3.45 -6.05
CA ILE A 179 11.39 -3.10 -7.11
C ILE A 179 11.35 -4.17 -8.20
N SER A 180 11.58 -3.79 -9.45
CA SER A 180 11.74 -4.71 -10.59
C SER A 180 13.06 -4.43 -11.30
N GLY A 181 13.52 -5.37 -12.14
CA GLY A 181 14.76 -5.19 -12.90
C GLY A 181 14.65 -4.10 -13.97
N ASP A 182 13.49 -4.01 -14.63
CA ASP A 182 13.20 -3.05 -15.70
C ASP A 182 11.70 -2.74 -15.80
N ALA A 183 11.32 -1.85 -16.72
CA ALA A 183 9.94 -1.49 -16.99
C ALA A 183 9.07 -2.65 -17.51
N ALA A 184 9.64 -3.61 -18.25
CA ALA A 184 8.88 -4.74 -18.78
C ALA A 184 8.46 -5.70 -17.65
N LEU A 185 9.40 -6.02 -16.75
CA LEU A 185 9.13 -6.79 -15.53
C LEU A 185 8.16 -6.05 -14.60
N ALA A 186 8.31 -4.73 -14.44
CA ALA A 186 7.36 -3.94 -13.65
C ALA A 186 5.94 -4.00 -14.23
N ARG A 187 5.79 -3.93 -15.56
CA ARG A 187 4.49 -4.05 -16.24
C ARG A 187 3.90 -5.46 -16.14
N ALA A 188 4.72 -6.50 -16.25
CA ALA A 188 4.29 -7.88 -16.05
C ALA A 188 3.80 -8.11 -14.62
N LEU A 189 4.55 -7.64 -13.62
CA LEU A 189 4.16 -7.71 -12.22
C LEU A 189 2.87 -6.92 -11.93
N GLU A 190 2.75 -5.70 -12.44
CA GLU A 190 1.51 -4.90 -12.32
C GLU A 190 0.30 -5.66 -12.89
N SER A 191 0.47 -6.28 -14.06
CA SER A 191 -0.59 -7.06 -14.70
C SER A 191 -0.97 -8.29 -13.86
N ASN A 192 -0.01 -8.98 -13.26
CA ASN A 192 -0.27 -10.12 -12.38
C ASN A 192 -1.00 -9.69 -11.10
N VAL A 193 -0.56 -8.59 -10.48
CA VAL A 193 -1.21 -8.02 -9.29
C VAL A 193 -2.64 -7.61 -9.61
N LEU A 194 -2.87 -6.89 -10.72
CA LEU A 194 -4.22 -6.47 -11.12
C LEU A 194 -5.15 -7.65 -11.38
N ARG A 195 -4.65 -8.74 -11.98
CA ARG A 195 -5.43 -9.97 -12.18
C ARG A 195 -5.76 -10.68 -10.87
N SER A 196 -4.81 -10.74 -9.93
CA SER A 196 -5.06 -11.31 -8.61
C SER A 196 -6.10 -10.52 -7.79
N LEU A 197 -6.37 -9.27 -8.18
CA LEU A 197 -7.32 -8.34 -7.57
C LEU A 197 -8.51 -8.03 -8.48
N ASP A 198 -8.83 -8.92 -9.43
CA ASP A 198 -9.89 -8.67 -10.41
C ASP A 198 -11.25 -8.44 -9.74
N ALA A 199 -11.54 -9.18 -8.67
CA ALA A 199 -12.76 -9.05 -7.88
C ALA A 199 -12.82 -7.77 -7.03
N GLU A 200 -11.69 -7.08 -6.82
CA GLU A 200 -11.62 -5.92 -5.93
C GLU A 200 -12.11 -4.64 -6.63
N PRO A 201 -12.74 -3.71 -5.90
CA PRO A 201 -13.23 -2.43 -6.44
C PRO A 201 -12.11 -1.39 -6.64
N LEU A 202 -10.97 -1.81 -7.21
CA LEU A 202 -9.84 -0.93 -7.56
C LEU A 202 -10.26 0.28 -8.39
N TRP A 203 -9.56 1.37 -8.16
CA TRP A 203 -9.70 2.66 -8.80
C TRP A 203 -9.00 2.72 -10.17
N ASN A 204 -8.29 1.65 -10.55
CA ASN A 204 -7.71 1.46 -11.88
C ASN A 204 -8.81 1.49 -12.96
N ARG A 205 -8.78 2.50 -13.83
CA ARG A 205 -9.70 2.62 -14.98
C ARG A 205 -9.48 1.55 -16.04
N GLN A 206 -8.22 1.16 -16.24
CA GLN A 206 -7.82 0.12 -17.17
C GLN A 206 -7.24 -1.04 -16.37
N ARG A 207 -7.78 -2.24 -16.61
CA ARG A 207 -7.33 -3.49 -16.00
C ARG A 207 -7.07 -4.52 -17.12
N PRO A 208 -6.12 -5.45 -16.93
CA PRO A 208 -5.97 -6.60 -17.83
C PRO A 208 -7.29 -7.39 -17.87
N LYS A 209 -7.65 -7.92 -19.03
CA LYS A 209 -8.80 -8.85 -19.12
C LYS A 209 -8.32 -10.26 -18.78
N ASN A 210 -9.14 -11.05 -18.10
CA ASN A 210 -8.80 -12.45 -17.79
C ASN A 210 -8.73 -13.38 -19.02
N THR A 211 -9.12 -12.91 -20.21
CA THR A 211 -9.15 -13.70 -21.46
C THR A 211 -7.79 -13.97 -22.09
N ASP A 212 -6.70 -13.37 -21.59
CA ASP A 212 -5.38 -13.44 -22.26
C ASP A 212 -4.57 -14.73 -21.95
N PHE A 213 -5.20 -15.75 -21.34
CA PHE A 213 -4.56 -17.02 -20.95
C PHE A 213 -5.22 -18.30 -21.51
N GLU A 214 -6.27 -18.19 -22.34
CA GLU A 214 -6.87 -19.38 -22.99
C GLU A 214 -6.17 -19.79 -24.32
N GLU A 215 -5.12 -19.09 -24.76
CA GLU A 215 -4.43 -19.36 -26.04
C GLU A 215 -2.91 -19.63 -25.93
N LEU A 216 -2.41 -20.17 -24.80
CA LEU A 216 -1.04 -20.71 -24.70
C LEU A 216 -1.05 -22.14 -24.13
#